data_AF-A0A9D4U474-F1
#
_entry.id   AF-A0A9D4U474-F1
#
_cell.length_a   1.000
_cell.length_b   1.000
_cell.length_c   1.000
_cell.angle_alpha   90.00
_cell.angle_beta   90.00
_cell.angle_gamma   90.00
#
_symmetry.space_group_name_H-M   'P 1'
#
loop_
_entity.id
_entity.type
_entity.pdbx_description
1 polymer ?
#
loop_
_entity_poly.entity_id
_entity_poly.type
_entity_poly.pdbx_seq_one_letter_code
_entity_poly.pdbx_strand_id
1 'polypeptide(L)'
;MSPSEEQFGLELEYLAHVRQSPCFGIMVDESTNISIEEHLIVYVSYMKDNEPKISFLDLLEVDDRTSLGLFTSLKNLLLNFGLNEKKLVSFGSDGASVMIGKKGGVATRFKDAFPFVTSMHCVAHRTNLCASNTISEFPFAAYVDATLNEVAFHFRKSVARLEKLRSLQYEFDLPFLKIEGIHTIRWLSRHKVLVKFCELLEPLLDYFKKEKQIIFDKISSFAFVYVTHYLGDLFSHLTSLSKLFQCTYVDVTAISGIVDAEIVAMESEFVMRPSLDLNALELDGYGYLIIPDYGPSKGLLYELRSSMRVSNFRSIELSREKDGFDLENAIFFQKAFTNHIIENLKERFEDTSILSHFKLLSPSCYPPTKDFRKDLKNFGGDGIEEIIKFYGQSKKLKGGEVIERLIDPFVPLC
;
A
#
# COMPACT_ATOMS: atom_id res chain seq x y z
N MET A 1 -23.58 34.55 7.10
CA MET A 1 -23.21 33.55 8.11
C MET A 1 -21.72 33.61 8.28
N SER A 2 -21.22 33.55 9.51
CA SER A 2 -19.77 33.43 9.73
C SER A 2 -19.30 32.04 9.25
N PRO A 3 -18.00 31.87 8.92
CA PRO A 3 -17.45 30.57 8.56
C PRO A 3 -17.74 29.48 9.61
N SER A 4 -17.85 29.86 10.89
CA SER A 4 -18.20 28.96 11.98
C SER A 4 -19.67 28.52 11.98
N GLU A 5 -20.61 29.38 11.58
CA GLU A 5 -22.04 29.05 11.48
C GLU A 5 -22.35 28.18 10.26
N GLU A 6 -21.62 28.41 9.16
CA GLU A 6 -21.72 27.60 7.94
C GLU A 6 -21.17 26.18 8.16
N GLN A 7 -20.06 26.07 8.90
CA GLN A 7 -19.46 24.80 9.30
C GLN A 7 -20.34 24.04 10.31
N PHE A 8 -20.94 24.71 11.30
CA PHE A 8 -21.92 24.11 12.21
C PHE A 8 -23.20 23.64 11.50
N GLY A 9 -23.66 24.41 10.49
CA GLY A 9 -24.81 24.06 9.67
C GLY A 9 -24.58 22.82 8.81
N LEU A 10 -23.39 22.71 8.20
CA LEU A 10 -22.97 21.53 7.44
C LEU A 10 -22.79 20.30 8.35
N GLU A 11 -22.27 20.50 9.57
CA GLU A 11 -22.13 19.43 10.58
C GLU A 11 -23.48 18.82 10.98
N LEU A 12 -24.50 19.66 11.17
CA LEU A 12 -25.85 19.18 11.48
C LEU A 12 -26.51 18.45 10.29
N GLU A 13 -26.20 18.86 9.05
CA GLU A 13 -26.83 18.30 7.85
C GLU A 13 -26.36 16.88 7.55
N TYR A 14 -25.05 16.59 7.55
CA TYR A 14 -24.59 15.22 7.25
C TYR A 14 -24.97 14.25 8.37
N LEU A 15 -24.96 14.69 9.64
CA LEU A 15 -25.41 13.88 10.78
C LEU A 15 -26.88 13.46 10.66
N ALA A 16 -27.75 14.34 10.15
CA ALA A 16 -29.13 13.97 9.86
C ALA A 16 -29.21 12.82 8.84
N HIS A 17 -28.39 12.89 7.78
CA HIS A 17 -28.30 11.81 6.79
C HIS A 17 -27.74 10.51 7.38
N VAL A 18 -26.71 10.58 8.24
CA VAL A 18 -26.16 9.40 8.92
C VAL A 18 -27.22 8.72 9.79
N ARG A 19 -28.01 9.50 10.54
CA ARG A 19 -29.10 8.97 11.39
C ARG A 19 -30.23 8.33 10.57
N GLN A 20 -30.56 8.92 9.42
CA GLN A 20 -31.57 8.40 8.50
C GLN A 20 -31.10 7.16 7.74
N SER A 21 -29.79 7.03 7.49
CA SER A 21 -29.20 5.89 6.79
C SER A 21 -29.65 4.55 7.40
N PRO A 22 -29.95 3.52 6.59
CA PRO A 22 -30.29 2.19 7.10
C PRO A 22 -29.15 1.55 7.89
N CYS A 23 -27.90 1.86 7.52
CA CYS A 23 -26.70 1.36 8.15
C CYS A 23 -25.57 2.39 8.11
N PHE A 24 -24.56 2.25 8.95
CA PHE A 24 -23.34 3.04 8.86
C PHE A 24 -22.12 2.23 9.28
N GLY A 25 -20.94 2.70 8.89
CA GLY A 25 -19.66 2.21 9.33
C GLY A 25 -18.83 3.32 9.97
N ILE A 26 -17.83 2.94 10.76
CA ILE A 26 -16.81 3.89 11.23
C ILE A 26 -15.42 3.44 10.81
N MET A 27 -14.57 4.41 10.50
CA MET A 27 -13.16 4.21 10.21
C MET A 27 -12.35 5.08 11.15
N VAL A 28 -11.35 4.50 11.78
CA VAL A 28 -10.50 5.19 12.76
C VAL A 28 -9.05 5.14 12.34
N ASP A 29 -8.36 6.26 12.48
CA ASP A 29 -6.91 6.36 12.29
C ASP A 29 -6.30 7.08 13.50
N GLU A 30 -5.11 6.65 13.91
CA GLU A 30 -4.40 7.26 15.04
C GLU A 30 -3.68 8.54 14.58
N SER A 31 -3.83 9.62 15.36
CA SER A 31 -3.12 10.88 15.13
C SER A 31 -2.50 11.38 16.42
N THR A 32 -1.20 11.67 16.37
CA THR A 32 -0.46 12.30 17.49
C THR A 32 -0.38 13.80 17.25
N ASN A 33 -0.95 14.61 18.16
CA ASN A 33 -0.82 16.06 18.09
C ASN A 33 0.54 16.53 18.68
N ILE A 34 0.92 17.77 18.38
CA ILE A 34 2.14 18.45 18.86
C ILE A 34 2.18 18.51 20.40
N SER A 35 1.02 18.43 21.08
CA SER A 35 0.86 18.41 22.53
C SER A 35 1.07 17.04 23.21
N ILE A 36 1.43 15.97 22.48
CA ILE A 36 1.56 14.58 22.99
C ILE A 36 0.20 13.93 23.33
N GLU A 37 -0.90 14.66 23.23
CA GLU A 37 -2.27 14.13 23.31
C GLU A 37 -2.57 13.30 22.06
N GLU A 38 -2.94 12.04 22.26
CA GLU A 38 -3.28 11.12 21.20
C GLU A 38 -4.77 11.18 20.91
N HIS A 39 -5.10 11.37 19.63
CA HIS A 39 -6.45 11.49 19.15
C HIS A 39 -6.73 10.38 18.14
N LEU A 40 -7.98 9.93 18.09
CA LEU A 40 -8.50 9.14 17.00
C LEU A 40 -9.21 10.06 16.02
N ILE A 41 -8.75 10.06 14.76
CA ILE A 41 -9.52 10.64 13.67
C ILE A 41 -10.62 9.65 13.34
N VAL A 42 -11.88 10.03 13.50
CA VAL A 42 -13.03 9.17 13.24
C VAL A 42 -13.76 9.68 12.00
N TYR A 43 -13.93 8.81 11.01
CA TYR A 43 -14.81 9.00 9.87
C TYR A 43 -16.03 8.08 9.99
N VAL A 44 -17.16 8.54 9.47
CA VAL A 44 -18.39 7.76 9.34
C VAL A 44 -18.71 7.54 7.86
N SER A 45 -19.00 6.29 7.50
CA SER A 45 -19.55 5.92 6.20
C SER A 45 -21.04 5.60 6.32
N TYR A 46 -21.87 6.08 5.42
CA TYR A 46 -23.32 5.93 5.48
C TYR A 46 -23.94 5.98 4.09
N MET A 47 -25.23 5.62 3.97
CA MET A 47 -25.96 5.67 2.71
C MET A 47 -26.78 6.96 2.63
N LYS A 48 -26.66 7.67 1.51
CA LYS A 48 -27.52 8.80 1.15
C LYS A 48 -27.91 8.64 -0.32
N ASP A 49 -29.21 8.67 -0.61
CA ASP A 49 -29.73 8.53 -1.98
C ASP A 49 -29.23 7.25 -2.71
N ASN A 50 -29.13 6.15 -1.96
CA ASN A 50 -28.55 4.86 -2.41
C ASN A 50 -27.07 4.92 -2.81
N GLU A 51 -26.35 5.98 -2.46
CA GLU A 51 -24.90 6.08 -2.63
C GLU A 51 -24.18 6.03 -1.27
N PRO A 52 -23.04 5.33 -1.18
CA PRO A 52 -22.18 5.45 -0.01
C PRO A 52 -21.58 6.85 0.05
N LYS A 53 -21.59 7.47 1.24
CA LYS A 53 -20.92 8.74 1.55
C LYS A 53 -20.01 8.54 2.74
N ILE A 54 -18.94 9.34 2.79
CA ILE A 54 -17.98 9.36 3.90
C ILE A 54 -17.93 10.79 4.41
N SER A 55 -17.95 10.97 5.72
CA SER A 55 -17.80 12.28 6.36
C SER A 55 -16.91 12.15 7.59
N PHE A 56 -16.12 13.20 7.85
CA PHE A 56 -15.43 13.33 9.12
C PHE A 56 -16.48 13.39 10.24
N LEU A 57 -16.27 12.64 11.33
CA LEU A 57 -17.17 12.61 12.47
C LEU A 57 -16.61 13.41 13.63
N ASP A 58 -15.39 13.08 14.06
CA ASP A 58 -14.75 13.75 15.19
C ASP A 58 -13.24 13.49 15.24
N LEU A 59 -12.52 14.35 15.94
CA LEU A 59 -11.15 14.13 16.39
C LEU A 59 -11.23 13.78 17.88
N LEU A 60 -11.47 12.51 18.16
CA LEU A 60 -11.75 12.01 19.50
C LEU A 60 -10.47 11.94 20.33
N GLU A 61 -10.39 12.72 21.40
CA GLU A 61 -9.36 12.60 22.43
C GLU A 61 -9.54 11.29 23.21
N VAL A 62 -8.46 10.53 23.43
CA VAL A 62 -8.52 9.26 24.16
C VAL A 62 -7.42 9.15 25.21
N ASP A 63 -7.83 9.04 26.47
CA ASP A 63 -6.93 8.83 27.61
C ASP A 63 -6.51 7.35 27.77
N ASP A 64 -7.45 6.42 27.65
CA ASP A 64 -7.21 4.98 27.82
C ASP A 64 -7.02 4.28 26.48
N ARG A 65 -5.75 3.97 26.18
CA ARG A 65 -5.30 3.30 24.93
C ARG A 65 -5.46 1.78 24.97
N THR A 66 -6.01 1.21 26.03
CA THR A 66 -6.38 -0.19 26.00
C THR A 66 -7.50 -0.41 25.01
N SER A 67 -7.63 -1.62 24.49
CA SER A 67 -8.74 -1.94 23.59
C SER A 67 -10.11 -1.70 24.21
N LEU A 68 -10.22 -1.78 25.54
CA LEU A 68 -11.46 -1.49 26.26
C LEU A 68 -11.74 0.02 26.32
N GLY A 69 -10.73 0.83 26.63
CA GLY A 69 -10.82 2.29 26.66
C GLY A 69 -11.21 2.86 25.30
N LEU A 70 -10.51 2.45 24.24
CA LEU A 70 -10.79 2.86 22.87
C LEU A 70 -12.22 2.47 22.44
N PHE A 71 -12.63 1.23 22.69
CA PHE A 71 -13.99 0.77 22.40
C PHE A 71 -15.05 1.58 23.14
N THR A 72 -14.83 1.85 24.44
CA THR A 72 -15.77 2.61 25.27
C THR A 72 -15.89 4.06 24.79
N SER A 73 -14.76 4.68 24.45
CA SER A 73 -14.71 6.06 23.95
C SER A 73 -15.44 6.19 22.61
N LEU A 74 -15.19 5.27 21.68
CA LEU A 74 -15.91 5.22 20.40
C LEU A 74 -17.41 4.94 20.58
N LYS A 75 -17.78 4.05 21.51
CA LYS A 75 -19.20 3.78 21.80
C LYS A 75 -19.90 5.03 22.34
N ASN A 76 -19.27 5.73 23.29
CA ASN A 76 -19.80 6.98 23.85
C ASN A 76 -19.91 8.07 22.77
N LEU A 77 -18.93 8.15 21.87
CA LEU A 77 -18.97 9.06 20.71
C LEU A 77 -20.23 8.83 19.87
N LEU A 78 -20.52 7.57 19.49
CA LEU A 78 -21.72 7.23 18.73
C LEU A 78 -23.00 7.65 19.46
N LEU A 79 -23.07 7.43 20.77
CA LEU A 79 -24.21 7.81 21.61
C LEU A 79 -24.39 9.34 21.67
N ASN A 80 -23.29 10.09 21.84
CA ASN A 80 -23.30 11.56 21.89
C ASN A 80 -23.83 12.17 20.59
N PHE A 81 -23.48 11.58 19.44
CA PHE A 81 -24.02 11.98 18.14
C PHE A 81 -25.43 11.41 17.85
N GLY A 82 -26.04 10.67 18.78
CA GLY A 82 -27.37 10.08 18.62
C GLY A 82 -27.42 9.02 17.51
N LEU A 83 -26.30 8.34 17.25
CA LEU A 83 -26.21 7.29 16.26
C LEU A 83 -26.66 5.96 16.88
N ASN A 84 -27.63 5.31 16.25
CA ASN A 84 -28.11 4.01 16.72
C ASN A 84 -27.07 2.93 16.44
N GLU A 85 -26.37 2.48 17.47
CA GLU A 85 -25.33 1.45 17.40
C GLU A 85 -25.79 0.11 16.77
N LYS A 86 -27.11 -0.18 16.76
CA LYS A 86 -27.67 -1.35 16.07
C LYS A 86 -27.57 -1.24 14.53
N LYS A 87 -27.35 -0.04 13.99
CA LYS A 87 -27.13 0.22 12.56
C LYS A 87 -25.65 0.17 12.16
N LEU A 88 -24.73 -0.03 13.12
CA LEU A 88 -23.30 -0.17 12.82
C LEU A 88 -23.06 -1.51 12.13
N VAL A 89 -22.50 -1.48 10.92
CA VAL A 89 -22.23 -2.69 10.10
C VAL A 89 -20.76 -2.89 9.79
N SER A 90 -19.93 -1.86 9.92
CA SER A 90 -18.49 -1.99 9.67
C SER A 90 -17.62 -1.13 10.58
N PHE A 91 -16.45 -1.65 10.91
CA PHE A 91 -15.37 -0.97 11.63
C PHE A 91 -14.06 -1.10 10.85
N GLY A 92 -13.43 0.01 10.49
CA GLY A 92 -12.16 0.05 9.79
C GLY A 92 -11.05 0.67 10.64
N SER A 93 -9.83 0.12 10.60
CA SER A 93 -8.66 0.76 11.22
C SER A 93 -7.35 0.41 10.51
N ASP A 94 -6.25 1.05 10.93
CA ASP A 94 -4.88 0.82 10.43
C ASP A 94 -4.32 -0.59 10.65
N GLY A 95 -4.98 -1.44 11.44
CA GLY A 95 -4.53 -2.80 11.71
C GLY A 95 -3.58 -2.96 12.90
N ALA A 96 -3.44 -1.96 13.77
CA ALA A 96 -2.76 -2.12 15.04
C ALA A 96 -3.36 -3.28 15.87
N SER A 97 -2.54 -4.01 16.61
CA SER A 97 -2.97 -5.19 17.38
C SER A 97 -4.06 -4.85 18.40
N VAL A 98 -4.02 -3.65 18.98
CA VAL A 98 -5.05 -3.13 19.88
C VAL A 98 -6.39 -2.90 19.18
N MET A 99 -6.37 -2.58 17.89
CA MET A 99 -7.56 -2.34 17.08
C MET A 99 -8.15 -3.63 16.50
N ILE A 100 -7.34 -4.46 15.82
CA ILE A 100 -7.84 -5.63 15.07
C ILE A 100 -7.56 -6.99 15.74
N GLY A 101 -6.93 -7.02 16.91
CA GLY A 101 -6.49 -8.25 17.56
C GLY A 101 -7.62 -9.24 17.85
N LYS A 102 -7.48 -10.50 17.38
CA LYS A 102 -8.54 -11.52 17.44
C LYS A 102 -9.07 -11.81 18.85
N LYS A 103 -8.23 -11.73 19.88
CA LYS A 103 -8.56 -12.14 21.27
C LYS A 103 -9.04 -10.99 22.17
N GLY A 104 -9.18 -9.77 21.64
CA GLY A 104 -9.63 -8.65 22.46
C GLY A 104 -9.35 -7.26 21.92
N GLY A 105 -9.07 -7.11 20.62
CA GLY A 105 -8.96 -5.79 19.99
C GLY A 105 -10.31 -5.08 19.91
N VAL A 106 -10.29 -3.78 19.61
CA VAL A 106 -11.50 -2.95 19.46
C VAL A 106 -12.50 -3.56 18.49
N ALA A 107 -12.05 -4.08 17.34
CA ALA A 107 -12.87 -4.79 16.37
C ALA A 107 -13.56 -6.02 16.96
N THR A 108 -12.86 -6.81 17.78
CA THR A 108 -13.45 -7.96 18.47
C THR A 108 -14.51 -7.52 19.49
N ARG A 109 -14.28 -6.40 20.19
CA ARG A 109 -15.25 -5.84 21.13
C ARG A 109 -16.51 -5.33 20.42
N PHE A 110 -16.36 -4.67 19.26
CA PHE A 110 -17.48 -4.29 18.41
C PHE A 110 -18.25 -5.52 17.92
N LYS A 111 -17.57 -6.60 17.52
CA LYS A 111 -18.24 -7.86 17.14
C LYS A 111 -18.98 -8.51 18.30
N ASP A 112 -18.40 -8.49 19.50
CA ASP A 112 -19.05 -9.04 20.70
C ASP A 112 -20.32 -8.26 21.09
N ALA A 113 -20.34 -6.95 20.86
CA ALA A 113 -21.50 -6.08 21.12
C ALA A 113 -22.51 -6.07 19.97
N PHE A 114 -22.02 -6.11 18.73
CA PHE A 114 -22.77 -6.00 17.48
C PHE A 114 -22.31 -7.12 16.52
N PRO A 115 -22.91 -8.32 16.60
CA PRO A 115 -22.41 -9.54 15.97
C PRO A 115 -22.44 -9.58 14.44
N PHE A 116 -23.06 -8.59 13.80
CA PHE A 116 -23.06 -8.42 12.34
C PHE A 116 -22.04 -7.40 11.84
N VAL A 117 -21.30 -6.73 12.75
CA VAL A 117 -20.23 -5.81 12.37
C VAL A 117 -19.08 -6.58 11.73
N THR A 118 -18.68 -6.11 10.56
CA THR A 118 -17.47 -6.59 9.89
C THR A 118 -16.30 -5.64 10.15
N SER A 119 -15.12 -6.20 10.39
CA SER A 119 -13.91 -5.42 10.64
C SER A 119 -13.00 -5.42 9.43
N MET A 120 -12.44 -4.27 9.07
CA MET A 120 -11.49 -4.15 7.97
C MET A 120 -10.17 -3.55 8.44
N HIS A 121 -9.08 -4.24 8.12
CA HIS A 121 -7.74 -3.66 8.19
C HIS A 121 -7.50 -2.87 6.91
N CYS A 122 -7.13 -1.60 7.06
CA CYS A 122 -6.82 -0.66 5.99
C CYS A 122 -5.97 -1.32 4.89
N VAL A 123 -6.53 -1.33 3.68
CA VAL A 123 -5.99 -2.00 2.50
C VAL A 123 -4.69 -1.32 2.04
N ALA A 124 -4.67 0.01 2.07
CA ALA A 124 -3.48 0.80 1.79
C ALA A 124 -2.37 0.57 2.84
N HIS A 125 -2.75 0.45 4.12
CA HIS A 125 -1.78 0.14 5.19
C HIS A 125 -1.18 -1.26 5.03
N ARG A 126 -1.98 -2.28 4.69
CA ARG A 126 -1.49 -3.64 4.38
C ARG A 126 -0.46 -3.64 3.26
N THR A 127 -0.67 -2.84 2.22
CA THR A 127 0.29 -2.65 1.12
C THR A 127 1.60 -2.04 1.61
N ASN A 128 1.53 -1.02 2.48
CA ASN A 128 2.72 -0.41 3.06
C ASN A 128 3.49 -1.39 3.96
N LEU A 129 2.79 -2.19 4.76
CA LEU A 129 3.41 -3.18 5.64
C LEU A 129 4.11 -4.30 4.87
N CYS A 130 3.56 -4.75 3.74
CA CYS A 130 4.23 -5.71 2.85
C CYS A 130 5.64 -5.22 2.49
N ALA A 131 5.71 -3.96 2.07
CA ALA A 131 6.94 -3.36 1.61
C ALA A 131 7.93 -3.06 2.75
N SER A 132 7.47 -2.51 3.87
CA SER A 132 8.33 -2.20 5.02
C SER A 132 8.92 -3.45 5.65
N ASN A 133 8.12 -4.53 5.80
CA ASN A 133 8.57 -5.79 6.36
C ASN A 133 9.64 -6.43 5.46
N THR A 134 9.37 -6.50 4.17
CA THR A 134 10.33 -7.09 3.23
C THR A 134 11.69 -6.39 3.30
N ILE A 135 11.74 -5.07 3.45
CA ILE A 135 13.03 -4.37 3.52
C ILE A 135 13.77 -4.64 4.81
N SER A 136 13.06 -4.80 5.93
CA SER A 136 13.68 -5.16 7.20
C SER A 136 14.36 -6.54 7.14
N GLU A 137 13.95 -7.40 6.20
CA GLU A 137 14.48 -8.74 6.00
C GLU A 137 15.61 -8.81 4.95
N PHE A 138 15.82 -7.74 4.16
CA PHE A 138 16.82 -7.68 3.09
C PHE A 138 17.87 -6.60 3.39
N PRO A 139 19.04 -6.96 3.97
CA PRO A 139 20.06 -6.01 4.39
C PRO A 139 20.55 -5.08 3.28
N PHE A 140 20.64 -5.58 2.04
CA PHE A 140 21.07 -4.76 0.90
C PHE A 140 20.02 -3.69 0.52
N ALA A 141 18.72 -3.98 0.66
CA ALA A 141 17.66 -2.97 0.49
C ALA A 141 17.76 -1.87 1.56
N ALA A 142 18.01 -2.26 2.81
CA ALA A 142 18.21 -1.32 3.91
C ALA A 142 19.50 -0.48 3.72
N TYR A 143 20.55 -1.09 3.15
CA TYR A 143 21.77 -0.38 2.76
C TYR A 143 21.52 0.66 1.66
N VAL A 144 20.68 0.35 0.66
CA VAL A 144 20.25 1.31 -0.35
C VAL A 144 19.58 2.52 0.32
N ASP A 145 18.65 2.29 1.25
CA ASP A 145 17.98 3.37 1.99
C ASP A 145 18.92 4.25 2.79
N ALA A 146 19.83 3.62 3.53
CA ALA A 146 20.82 4.33 4.32
C ALA A 146 21.69 5.23 3.43
N THR A 147 22.08 4.74 2.26
CA THR A 147 22.90 5.48 1.30
C THR A 147 22.13 6.64 0.66
N LEU A 148 20.89 6.41 0.21
CA LEU A 148 20.03 7.48 -0.31
C LEU A 148 19.80 8.59 0.72
N ASN A 149 19.58 8.21 1.98
CA ASN A 149 19.43 9.16 3.08
C ASN A 149 20.74 9.90 3.41
N GLU A 150 21.89 9.23 3.35
CA GLU A 150 23.20 9.88 3.52
C GLU A 150 23.41 10.97 2.45
N VAL A 151 23.11 10.64 1.19
CA VAL A 151 23.21 11.57 0.07
C VAL A 151 22.26 12.76 0.26
N ALA A 152 20.97 12.51 0.53
CA ALA A 152 19.99 13.57 0.76
C ALA A 152 20.39 14.48 1.93
N PHE A 153 20.89 13.90 3.02
CA PHE A 153 21.37 14.65 4.19
C PHE A 153 22.59 15.52 3.90
N HIS A 154 23.51 15.04 3.05
CA HIS A 154 24.70 15.80 2.64
C HIS A 154 24.32 17.13 1.98
N PHE A 155 23.32 17.13 1.09
CA PHE A 155 22.84 18.34 0.41
C PHE A 155 21.91 19.17 1.28
N ARG A 156 21.02 18.55 2.07
CA ARG A 156 20.08 19.27 2.96
C ARG A 156 20.78 20.23 3.94
N LYS A 157 22.01 19.91 4.34
CA LYS A 157 22.80 20.71 5.28
C LYS A 157 23.44 21.97 4.71
N SER A 158 23.43 22.18 3.39
CA SER A 158 24.18 23.28 2.79
C SER A 158 23.54 23.78 1.51
N VAL A 159 23.13 25.05 1.54
CA VAL A 159 22.64 25.77 0.35
C VAL A 159 23.73 25.81 -0.73
N ALA A 160 25.00 26.02 -0.36
CA ALA A 160 26.10 26.03 -1.32
C ALA A 160 26.28 24.68 -2.05
N ARG A 161 26.08 23.55 -1.36
CA ARG A 161 26.11 22.21 -1.99
C ARG A 161 24.91 22.01 -2.91
N LEU A 162 23.74 22.51 -2.53
CA LEU A 162 22.56 22.48 -3.39
C LEU A 162 22.75 23.30 -4.67
N GLU A 163 23.35 24.49 -4.58
CA GLU A 163 23.67 25.30 -5.76
C GLU A 163 24.68 24.59 -6.68
N LYS A 164 25.72 23.96 -6.13
CA LYS A 164 26.64 23.12 -6.93
C LYS A 164 25.90 21.99 -7.66
N LEU A 165 25.00 21.28 -6.97
CA LEU A 165 24.20 20.22 -7.59
C LEU A 165 23.23 20.78 -8.65
N ARG A 166 22.72 22.00 -8.48
CA ARG A 166 21.89 22.70 -9.48
C ARG A 166 22.69 23.02 -10.74
N SER A 167 23.91 23.54 -10.59
CA SER A 167 24.80 23.78 -11.73
C SER A 167 25.07 22.50 -12.50
N LEU A 168 25.38 21.40 -11.81
CA LEU A 168 25.58 20.11 -12.46
C LEU A 168 24.32 19.60 -13.18
N GLN A 169 23.15 19.73 -12.56
CA GLN A 169 21.89 19.37 -13.24
C GLN A 169 21.71 20.15 -14.55
N TYR A 170 22.04 21.45 -14.56
CA TYR A 170 22.01 22.25 -15.78
C TYR A 170 23.05 21.78 -16.82
N GLU A 171 24.26 21.44 -16.39
CA GLU A 171 25.33 20.92 -17.28
C GLU A 171 24.97 19.56 -17.91
N PHE A 172 24.19 18.74 -17.21
CA PHE A 172 23.70 17.44 -17.70
C PHE A 172 22.31 17.51 -18.36
N ASP A 173 21.84 18.71 -18.73
CA ASP A 173 20.54 18.93 -19.38
C ASP A 173 19.32 18.37 -18.59
N LEU A 174 19.40 18.36 -17.26
CA LEU A 174 18.33 17.89 -16.37
C LEU A 174 17.48 19.05 -15.83
N PRO A 175 16.17 18.84 -15.62
CA PRO A 175 15.36 19.80 -14.89
C PRO A 175 15.83 19.93 -13.44
N PHE A 176 15.42 21.00 -12.74
CA PHE A 176 15.69 21.11 -11.32
C PHE A 176 14.90 20.06 -10.53
N LEU A 177 15.61 19.04 -10.06
CA LEU A 177 15.13 17.97 -9.20
C LEU A 177 15.61 18.19 -7.77
N LYS A 178 14.64 18.20 -6.85
CA LYS A 178 14.93 18.26 -5.42
C LYS A 178 15.26 16.87 -4.90
N ILE A 179 16.46 16.72 -4.32
CA ILE A 179 16.86 15.50 -3.64
C ILE A 179 16.15 15.36 -2.28
N GLU A 180 15.58 14.18 -2.04
CA GLU A 180 14.77 13.88 -0.86
C GLU A 180 15.21 12.56 -0.24
N GLY A 181 15.03 12.44 1.08
CA GLY A 181 15.32 11.21 1.80
C GLY A 181 14.10 10.32 1.91
N ILE A 182 14.33 9.03 2.18
CA ILE A 182 13.30 8.05 2.47
C ILE A 182 12.85 8.23 3.92
N HIS A 183 11.55 8.45 4.10
CA HIS A 183 10.92 8.56 5.40
C HIS A 183 10.38 7.18 5.85
N THR A 184 10.65 6.82 7.11
CA THR A 184 10.23 5.54 7.70
C THR A 184 8.70 5.34 7.72
N ILE A 185 7.93 6.41 7.91
CA ILE A 185 6.46 6.35 8.06
C ILE A 185 5.74 6.63 6.73
N ARG A 186 6.35 7.39 5.82
CA ARG A 186 5.73 7.82 4.56
C ARG A 186 6.21 6.96 3.39
N TRP A 187 5.86 5.68 3.44
CA TRP A 187 6.34 4.69 2.48
C TRP A 187 6.08 5.05 1.01
N LEU A 188 4.95 5.69 0.73
CA LEU A 188 4.53 6.09 -0.62
C LEU A 188 5.42 7.14 -1.28
N SER A 189 6.30 7.79 -0.50
CA SER A 189 7.32 8.69 -1.04
C SER A 189 8.53 7.95 -1.60
N ARG A 190 8.73 6.67 -1.26
CA ARG A 190 9.94 5.91 -1.58
C ARG A 190 10.18 5.75 -3.08
N HIS A 191 9.16 5.35 -3.83
CA HIS A 191 9.25 5.25 -5.29
C HIS A 191 9.70 6.57 -5.92
N LYS A 192 9.13 7.70 -5.47
CA LYS A 192 9.54 9.04 -5.94
C LYS A 192 10.98 9.37 -5.62
N VAL A 193 11.50 8.97 -4.45
CA VAL A 193 12.90 9.18 -4.08
C VAL A 193 13.83 8.36 -4.97
N LEU A 194 13.50 7.08 -5.21
CA LEU A 194 14.27 6.18 -6.07
C LEU A 194 14.34 6.70 -7.51
N VAL A 195 13.19 7.06 -8.10
CA VAL A 195 13.12 7.62 -9.47
C VAL A 195 14.00 8.87 -9.58
N LYS A 196 13.81 9.85 -8.68
CA LYS A 196 14.62 11.08 -8.70
C LYS A 196 16.11 10.82 -8.51
N PHE A 197 16.47 9.83 -7.70
CA PHE A 197 17.87 9.48 -7.49
C PHE A 197 18.48 8.87 -8.76
N CYS A 198 17.76 7.96 -9.43
CA CYS A 198 18.18 7.41 -10.73
C CYS A 198 18.36 8.52 -11.78
N GLU A 199 17.41 9.45 -11.88
CA GLU A 199 17.51 10.62 -12.78
C GLU A 199 18.74 11.49 -12.47
N LEU A 200 19.07 11.65 -11.18
CA LEU A 200 20.22 12.45 -10.70
C LEU A 200 21.54 11.68 -10.64
N LEU A 201 21.57 10.39 -11.00
CA LEU A 201 22.71 9.52 -10.69
C LEU A 201 24.02 10.03 -11.30
N GLU A 202 24.00 10.44 -12.57
CA GLU A 202 25.19 10.93 -13.29
C GLU A 202 25.75 12.25 -12.69
N PRO A 203 24.95 13.30 -12.45
CA PRO A 203 25.40 14.47 -11.69
C PRO A 203 25.92 14.15 -10.28
N LEU A 204 25.28 13.21 -9.58
CA LEU A 204 25.70 12.81 -8.24
C LEU A 204 27.05 12.10 -8.26
N LEU A 205 27.27 11.22 -9.25
CA LEU A 205 28.55 10.55 -9.45
C LEU A 205 29.67 11.56 -9.73
N ASP A 206 29.46 12.51 -10.65
CA ASP A 206 30.45 13.56 -10.94
C ASP A 206 30.77 14.40 -9.69
N TYR A 207 29.73 14.81 -8.95
CA TYR A 207 29.88 15.59 -7.73
C TYR A 207 30.69 14.83 -6.66
N PHE A 208 30.28 13.61 -6.31
CA PHE A 208 30.90 12.87 -5.21
C PHE A 208 32.29 12.33 -5.54
N LYS A 209 32.59 12.09 -6.83
CA LYS A 209 33.95 11.77 -7.28
C LYS A 209 34.95 12.86 -6.90
N LYS A 210 34.50 14.12 -6.88
CA LYS A 210 35.32 15.29 -6.53
C LYS A 210 35.29 15.61 -5.04
N GLU A 211 34.14 15.44 -4.39
CA GLU A 211 33.89 16.03 -3.06
C GLU A 211 33.90 15.01 -1.92
N LYS A 212 33.53 13.73 -2.15
CA LYS A 212 33.50 12.70 -1.10
C LYS A 212 33.58 11.28 -1.67
N GLN A 213 34.81 10.79 -1.84
CA GLN A 213 35.12 9.47 -2.42
C GLN A 213 34.32 8.32 -1.77
N ILE A 214 34.17 8.32 -0.44
CA ILE A 214 33.44 7.26 0.27
C ILE A 214 31.98 7.15 -0.20
N ILE A 215 31.30 8.26 -0.52
CA ILE A 215 29.92 8.20 -1.07
C ILE A 215 29.98 7.77 -2.53
N PHE A 216 30.94 8.29 -3.30
CA PHE A 216 31.14 7.89 -4.70
C PHE A 216 31.31 6.38 -4.83
N ASP A 217 32.17 5.76 -4.02
CA ASP A 217 32.42 4.31 -4.06
C ASP A 217 31.14 3.49 -3.81
N LYS A 218 30.24 3.98 -2.94
CA LYS A 218 28.94 3.34 -2.70
C LYS A 218 28.02 3.46 -3.91
N ILE A 219 27.81 4.68 -4.41
CA ILE A 219 26.81 4.95 -5.46
C ILE A 219 27.29 4.61 -6.87
N SER A 220 28.59 4.37 -7.06
CA SER A 220 29.19 3.90 -8.32
C SER A 220 29.31 2.39 -8.42
N SER A 221 29.02 1.64 -7.34
CA SER A 221 28.95 0.18 -7.39
C SER A 221 27.83 -0.28 -8.33
N PHE A 222 28.15 -1.19 -9.26
CA PHE A 222 27.17 -1.73 -10.19
C PHE A 222 25.96 -2.35 -9.47
N ALA A 223 26.19 -3.12 -8.40
CA ALA A 223 25.12 -3.72 -7.60
C ALA A 223 24.18 -2.66 -6.99
N PHE A 224 24.74 -1.58 -6.45
CA PHE A 224 23.94 -0.47 -5.90
C PHE A 224 23.09 0.20 -6.99
N VAL A 225 23.71 0.51 -8.14
CA VAL A 225 23.02 1.15 -9.26
C VAL A 225 21.91 0.24 -9.78
N TYR A 226 22.19 -1.04 -10.06
CA TYR A 226 21.21 -2.01 -10.54
C TYR A 226 20.03 -2.14 -9.58
N VAL A 227 20.30 -2.40 -8.30
CA VAL A 227 19.25 -2.62 -7.30
C VAL A 227 18.42 -1.35 -7.09
N THR A 228 19.02 -0.16 -7.16
CA THR A 228 18.26 1.10 -7.03
C THR A 228 17.27 1.28 -8.18
N HIS A 229 17.68 1.00 -9.43
CA HIS A 229 16.78 1.06 -10.59
C HIS A 229 15.68 -0.01 -10.49
N TYR A 230 16.05 -1.25 -10.15
CA TYR A 230 15.10 -2.34 -9.90
C TYR A 230 14.05 -1.98 -8.85
N LEU A 231 14.48 -1.52 -7.66
CA LEU A 231 13.57 -1.15 -6.59
C LEU A 231 12.65 0.00 -7.04
N GLY A 232 13.16 0.96 -7.83
CA GLY A 232 12.34 2.02 -8.36
C GLY A 232 11.20 1.50 -9.25
N ASP A 233 11.47 0.53 -10.13
CA ASP A 233 10.45 -0.14 -10.95
C ASP A 233 9.48 -0.97 -10.09
N LEU A 234 9.98 -1.82 -9.19
CA LEU A 234 9.14 -2.62 -8.31
C LEU A 234 8.22 -1.76 -7.42
N PHE A 235 8.75 -0.69 -6.82
CA PHE A 235 7.94 0.18 -5.98
C PHE A 235 6.91 1.00 -6.78
N SER A 236 7.01 1.06 -8.11
CA SER A 236 5.98 1.66 -8.95
C SER A 236 4.67 0.85 -8.89
N HIS A 237 4.76 -0.48 -8.88
CA HIS A 237 3.64 -1.41 -8.70
C HIS A 237 2.94 -1.21 -7.35
N LEU A 238 3.72 -1.27 -6.27
CA LEU A 238 3.20 -1.09 -4.90
C LEU A 238 2.62 0.32 -4.67
N THR A 239 3.22 1.35 -5.30
CA THR A 239 2.68 2.72 -5.25
C THR A 239 1.36 2.81 -6.01
N SER A 240 1.21 2.10 -7.13
CA SER A 240 -0.01 2.07 -7.93
C SER A 240 -1.16 1.40 -7.17
N LEU A 241 -0.90 0.22 -6.58
CA LEU A 241 -1.85 -0.46 -5.68
C LEU A 241 -2.29 0.46 -4.55
N SER A 242 -1.35 1.08 -3.85
CA SER A 242 -1.68 1.91 -2.70
C SER A 242 -2.48 3.16 -3.07
N LYS A 243 -2.20 3.80 -4.22
CA LYS A 243 -3.00 4.91 -4.74
C LYS A 243 -4.43 4.47 -5.06
N LEU A 244 -4.59 3.31 -5.69
CA LEU A 244 -5.89 2.73 -6.01
C LEU A 244 -6.69 2.46 -4.72
N PHE A 245 -6.05 1.93 -3.68
CA PHE A 245 -6.68 1.66 -2.39
C PHE A 245 -6.97 2.90 -1.55
N GLN A 246 -6.51 4.08 -1.98
CA GLN A 246 -6.79 5.38 -1.37
C GLN A 246 -7.80 6.21 -2.18
N CYS A 247 -8.34 5.67 -3.27
CA CYS A 247 -9.45 6.30 -3.97
C CYS A 247 -10.66 6.42 -3.02
N THR A 248 -11.49 7.45 -3.26
CA THR A 248 -12.69 7.71 -2.45
C THR A 248 -13.64 6.52 -2.36
N TYR A 249 -13.70 5.73 -3.44
CA TYR A 249 -14.46 4.49 -3.51
C TYR A 249 -13.56 3.38 -4.03
N VAL A 250 -13.54 2.28 -3.29
CA VAL A 250 -12.85 1.04 -3.67
C VAL A 250 -13.84 -0.09 -3.44
N ASP A 251 -14.15 -0.85 -4.48
CA ASP A 251 -14.92 -2.09 -4.33
C ASP A 251 -14.06 -3.11 -3.59
N VAL A 252 -14.44 -3.37 -2.34
CA VAL A 252 -13.73 -4.29 -1.45
C VAL A 252 -13.65 -5.70 -2.03
N THR A 253 -14.67 -6.08 -2.81
CA THR A 253 -14.76 -7.41 -3.42
C THR A 253 -13.76 -7.57 -4.57
N ALA A 254 -13.31 -6.48 -5.18
CA ALA A 254 -12.31 -6.48 -6.25
C ALA A 254 -10.86 -6.50 -5.73
N ILE A 255 -10.62 -6.20 -4.46
CA ILE A 255 -9.26 -6.04 -3.90
C ILE A 255 -8.38 -7.26 -4.17
N SER A 256 -8.87 -8.47 -3.87
CA SER A 256 -8.07 -9.70 -4.07
C SER A 256 -7.72 -9.88 -5.54
N GLY A 257 -8.66 -9.72 -6.47
CA GLY A 257 -8.39 -9.83 -7.90
C GLY A 257 -7.41 -8.76 -8.43
N ILE A 258 -7.49 -7.54 -7.89
CA ILE A 258 -6.53 -6.46 -8.19
C ILE A 258 -5.12 -6.84 -7.74
N VAL A 259 -4.97 -7.36 -6.50
CA VAL A 259 -3.67 -7.78 -5.98
C VAL A 259 -3.11 -8.98 -6.75
N ASP A 260 -3.95 -9.95 -7.10
CA ASP A 260 -3.55 -11.11 -7.89
C ASP A 260 -3.05 -10.71 -9.29
N ALA A 261 -3.73 -9.77 -9.95
CA ALA A 261 -3.28 -9.22 -11.22
C ALA A 261 -1.91 -8.53 -11.10
N GLU A 262 -1.70 -7.78 -10.02
CA GLU A 262 -0.42 -7.11 -9.76
C GLU A 262 0.71 -8.11 -9.46
N ILE A 263 0.42 -9.17 -8.71
CA ILE A 263 1.35 -10.27 -8.45
C ILE A 263 1.81 -10.89 -9.77
N VAL A 264 0.88 -11.21 -10.67
CA VAL A 264 1.21 -11.79 -11.98
C VAL A 264 2.09 -10.84 -12.80
N ALA A 265 1.81 -9.53 -12.77
CA ALA A 265 2.65 -8.54 -13.42
C ALA A 265 4.08 -8.52 -12.86
N MET A 266 4.24 -8.45 -11.53
CA MET A 266 5.56 -8.48 -10.89
C MET A 266 6.31 -9.79 -11.12
N GLU A 267 5.63 -10.93 -11.05
CA GLU A 267 6.20 -12.25 -11.35
C GLU A 267 6.74 -12.28 -12.78
N SER A 268 5.97 -11.80 -13.76
CA SER A 268 6.37 -11.77 -15.17
C SER A 268 7.51 -10.80 -15.46
N GLU A 269 7.58 -9.66 -14.76
CA GLU A 269 8.57 -8.62 -15.04
C GLU A 269 9.91 -8.90 -14.36
N PHE A 270 9.91 -9.40 -13.12
CA PHE A 270 11.12 -9.46 -12.29
C PHE A 270 11.59 -10.87 -11.94
N VAL A 271 10.75 -11.91 -12.09
CA VAL A 271 11.07 -13.28 -11.66
C VAL A 271 11.15 -14.24 -12.84
N MET A 272 10.03 -14.42 -13.52
CA MET A 272 9.81 -15.41 -14.56
C MET A 272 9.73 -14.70 -15.90
N ARG A 273 10.87 -14.62 -16.60
CA ARG A 273 10.92 -14.15 -17.98
C ARG A 273 11.21 -15.34 -18.89
N PRO A 274 10.17 -16.02 -19.44
CA PRO A 274 10.34 -17.28 -20.15
C PRO A 274 11.27 -17.21 -21.37
N SER A 275 11.45 -16.01 -21.92
CA SER A 275 12.32 -15.75 -23.07
C SER A 275 13.80 -15.56 -22.72
N LEU A 276 14.19 -15.63 -21.44
CA LEU A 276 15.55 -15.32 -20.99
C LEU A 276 16.23 -16.55 -20.36
N ASP A 277 17.32 -17.01 -20.98
CA ASP A 277 18.20 -18.03 -20.41
C ASP A 277 19.36 -17.36 -19.66
N LEU A 278 19.37 -17.49 -18.33
CA LEU A 278 20.45 -16.95 -17.48
C LEU A 278 21.76 -17.72 -17.60
N ASN A 279 21.74 -18.96 -18.09
CA ASN A 279 22.97 -19.73 -18.30
C ASN A 279 23.64 -19.38 -19.64
N ALA A 280 22.98 -18.56 -20.47
CA ALA A 280 23.44 -18.12 -21.77
C ALA A 280 23.60 -16.59 -21.84
N LEU A 281 23.94 -15.93 -20.73
CA LEU A 281 24.21 -14.50 -20.73
C LEU A 281 25.34 -14.17 -21.71
N GLU A 282 25.04 -13.28 -22.65
CA GLU A 282 25.96 -12.86 -23.69
C GLU A 282 27.00 -11.87 -23.15
N LEU A 283 28.22 -11.92 -23.71
CA LEU A 283 29.25 -10.92 -23.47
C LEU A 283 29.17 -9.82 -24.53
N ASP A 284 29.42 -8.57 -24.13
CA ASP A 284 29.63 -7.49 -25.07
C ASP A 284 31.01 -7.63 -25.78
N GLY A 285 31.26 -6.77 -26.77
CA GLY A 285 32.53 -6.76 -27.52
C GLY A 285 33.78 -6.49 -26.67
N TYR A 286 33.63 -6.17 -25.38
CA TYR A 286 34.70 -5.88 -24.43
C TYR A 286 34.81 -6.94 -23.31
N GLY A 287 33.99 -8.00 -23.38
CA GLY A 287 34.01 -9.12 -22.43
C GLY A 287 33.26 -8.86 -21.13
N TYR A 288 32.30 -7.94 -21.09
CA TYR A 288 31.39 -7.77 -19.95
C TYR A 288 30.06 -8.48 -20.23
N LEU A 289 29.46 -9.09 -19.21
CA LEU A 289 28.10 -9.65 -19.36
C LEU A 289 27.12 -8.54 -19.72
N ILE A 290 26.24 -8.80 -20.69
CA ILE A 290 25.14 -7.92 -21.03
C ILE A 290 24.08 -8.05 -19.95
N ILE A 291 23.61 -6.91 -19.45
CA ILE A 291 22.55 -6.88 -18.45
C ILE A 291 21.28 -7.45 -19.11
N PRO A 292 20.72 -8.56 -18.59
CA PRO A 292 19.55 -9.15 -19.19
C PRO A 292 18.35 -8.22 -19.06
N ASP A 293 17.45 -8.34 -20.03
CA ASP A 293 16.23 -7.56 -20.04
C ASP A 293 15.29 -8.09 -18.95
N TYR A 294 15.35 -7.50 -17.75
CA TYR A 294 14.39 -7.70 -16.65
C TYR A 294 13.68 -6.38 -16.32
N GLY A 295 12.47 -6.47 -15.80
CA GLY A 295 11.64 -5.32 -15.50
C GLY A 295 10.86 -4.79 -16.73
N PRO A 296 10.16 -3.68 -16.56
CA PRO A 296 9.24 -3.18 -17.56
C PRO A 296 9.96 -2.60 -18.78
N SER A 297 9.30 -2.70 -19.94
CA SER A 297 9.84 -2.24 -21.24
C SER A 297 10.19 -0.74 -21.30
N LYS A 298 9.70 0.06 -20.35
CA LYS A 298 9.95 1.51 -20.24
C LYS A 298 10.26 1.92 -18.79
N GLY A 299 10.90 1.03 -18.02
CA GLY A 299 11.31 1.26 -16.64
C GLY A 299 12.71 1.84 -16.46
N LEU A 300 13.08 2.05 -15.20
CA LEU A 300 14.41 2.45 -14.76
C LEU A 300 15.46 1.37 -15.09
N LEU A 301 15.13 0.09 -14.95
CA LEU A 301 16.03 -0.99 -15.36
C LEU A 301 16.27 -0.97 -16.87
N TYR A 302 15.25 -0.67 -17.67
CA TYR A 302 15.40 -0.47 -19.11
C TYR A 302 16.32 0.72 -19.41
N GLU A 303 16.13 1.85 -18.72
CA GLU A 303 17.00 3.02 -18.86
C GLU A 303 18.46 2.67 -18.53
N LEU A 304 18.70 2.00 -17.41
CA LEU A 304 20.03 1.55 -17.00
C LEU A 304 20.69 0.74 -18.13
N ARG A 305 20.01 -0.30 -18.62
CA ARG A 305 20.52 -1.12 -19.72
C ARG A 305 20.85 -0.31 -20.96
N SER A 306 19.93 0.57 -21.37
CA SER A 306 20.08 1.38 -22.57
C SER A 306 21.26 2.37 -22.47
N SER A 307 21.59 2.80 -21.25
CA SER A 307 22.63 3.77 -20.93
C SER A 307 23.99 3.16 -20.61
N MET A 308 24.05 1.84 -20.37
CA MET A 308 25.29 1.13 -20.06
C MET A 308 26.09 0.81 -21.32
N ARG A 309 27.39 1.09 -21.29
CA ARG A 309 28.37 0.64 -22.28
C ARG A 309 29.59 0.12 -21.51
N VAL A 310 29.84 -1.19 -21.54
CA VAL A 310 30.94 -1.80 -20.79
C VAL A 310 30.74 -1.58 -19.27
N SER A 311 31.67 -0.88 -18.59
CA SER A 311 31.56 -0.44 -17.20
C SER A 311 30.99 0.97 -17.06
N ASN A 312 30.77 1.71 -18.15
CA ASN A 312 30.28 3.08 -18.09
C ASN A 312 28.75 3.14 -18.05
N PHE A 313 28.22 3.86 -17.06
CA PHE A 313 26.86 4.37 -17.08
C PHE A 313 26.91 5.78 -17.68
N ARG A 314 26.41 5.92 -18.92
CA ARG A 314 26.54 7.15 -19.71
C ARG A 314 28.01 7.59 -19.76
N SER A 315 28.37 8.74 -19.19
CA SER A 315 29.74 9.27 -19.22
C SER A 315 30.62 8.83 -18.05
N ILE A 316 30.08 8.12 -17.04
CA ILE A 316 30.80 7.80 -15.80
C ILE A 316 31.05 6.30 -15.66
N GLU A 317 32.29 5.94 -15.36
CA GLU A 317 32.69 4.56 -15.05
C GLU A 317 32.15 4.10 -13.69
N LEU A 318 31.44 2.97 -13.70
CA LEU A 318 30.97 2.25 -12.52
C LEU A 318 31.99 1.19 -12.10
N SER A 319 31.99 0.86 -10.80
CA SER A 319 32.69 -0.32 -10.30
C SER A 319 31.89 -1.56 -10.68
N ARG A 320 32.31 -2.22 -11.76
CA ARG A 320 31.65 -3.38 -12.37
C ARG A 320 32.65 -4.50 -12.64
N GLU A 321 32.28 -5.73 -12.27
CA GLU A 321 33.14 -6.91 -12.39
C GLU A 321 32.99 -7.56 -13.78
N LYS A 322 34.12 -7.94 -14.40
CA LYS A 322 34.13 -8.56 -15.74
C LYS A 322 33.66 -10.01 -15.74
N ASP A 323 33.90 -10.72 -14.64
CA ASP A 323 33.41 -12.09 -14.45
C ASP A 323 31.88 -12.15 -14.27
N GLY A 324 31.25 -10.99 -14.01
CA GLY A 324 29.80 -10.84 -13.91
C GLY A 324 29.20 -11.22 -12.57
N PHE A 325 30.03 -11.49 -11.55
CA PHE A 325 29.56 -11.91 -10.24
C PHE A 325 28.64 -10.87 -9.58
N ASP A 326 28.92 -9.58 -9.77
CA ASP A 326 28.08 -8.47 -9.31
C ASP A 326 26.68 -8.47 -9.95
N LEU A 327 26.59 -8.77 -11.25
CA LEU A 327 25.34 -8.89 -11.99
C LEU A 327 24.53 -10.11 -11.56
N GLU A 328 25.18 -11.27 -11.41
CA GLU A 328 24.52 -12.48 -10.93
C GLU A 328 23.90 -12.26 -9.55
N ASN A 329 24.65 -11.65 -8.63
CA ASN A 329 24.14 -11.32 -7.29
C ASN A 329 22.99 -10.31 -7.33
N ALA A 330 23.04 -9.32 -8.22
CA ALA A 330 21.99 -8.33 -8.36
C ALA A 330 20.68 -8.95 -8.91
N ILE A 331 20.78 -9.89 -9.86
CA ILE A 331 19.64 -10.65 -10.38
C ILE A 331 19.08 -11.60 -9.32
N PHE A 332 19.96 -12.27 -8.56
CA PHE A 332 19.53 -13.12 -7.44
C PHE A 332 18.76 -12.30 -6.40
N PHE A 333 19.29 -11.14 -6.01
CA PHE A 333 18.62 -10.21 -5.10
C PHE A 333 17.25 -9.79 -5.64
N GLN A 334 17.17 -9.38 -6.91
CA GLN A 334 15.92 -8.99 -7.55
C GLN A 334 14.85 -10.09 -7.43
N LYS A 335 15.20 -11.33 -7.79
CA LYS A 335 14.26 -12.46 -7.74
C LYS A 335 13.82 -12.78 -6.32
N ALA A 336 14.78 -12.90 -5.40
CA ALA A 336 14.50 -13.19 -4.00
C ALA A 336 13.61 -12.12 -3.36
N PHE A 337 13.94 -10.84 -3.58
CA PHE A 337 13.18 -9.71 -3.05
C PHE A 337 11.77 -9.66 -3.65
N THR A 338 11.62 -9.87 -4.96
CA THR A 338 10.29 -9.85 -5.59
C THR A 338 9.42 -11.00 -5.09
N ASN A 339 9.98 -12.21 -5.01
CA ASN A 339 9.26 -13.37 -4.45
C ASN A 339 8.80 -13.10 -3.02
N HIS A 340 9.64 -12.50 -2.18
CA HIS A 340 9.28 -12.17 -0.81
C HIS A 340 8.16 -11.11 -0.72
N ILE A 341 8.18 -10.11 -1.60
CA ILE A 341 7.07 -9.14 -1.73
C ILE A 341 5.78 -9.86 -2.12
N ILE A 342 5.84 -10.76 -3.10
CA ILE A 342 4.68 -11.53 -3.57
C ILE A 342 4.12 -12.41 -2.47
N GLU A 343 4.96 -13.13 -1.73
CA GLU A 343 4.54 -13.95 -0.58
C GLU A 343 3.87 -13.08 0.49
N ASN A 344 4.48 -11.94 0.84
CA ASN A 344 3.89 -10.97 1.77
C ASN A 344 2.54 -10.43 1.27
N LEU A 345 2.39 -10.18 -0.03
CA LEU A 345 1.10 -9.76 -0.59
C LEU A 345 0.07 -10.90 -0.50
N LYS A 346 0.42 -12.12 -0.88
CA LYS A 346 -0.47 -13.29 -0.80
C LYS A 346 -0.96 -13.50 0.63
N GLU A 347 -0.06 -13.53 1.62
CA GLU A 347 -0.40 -13.69 3.03
C GLU A 347 -1.26 -12.53 3.55
N ARG A 348 -0.91 -11.30 3.19
CA ARG A 348 -1.63 -10.12 3.70
C ARG A 348 -2.97 -9.93 3.06
N PHE A 349 -3.15 -10.34 1.81
CA PHE A 349 -4.36 -10.15 1.01
C PHE A 349 -5.23 -11.40 0.84
N GLU A 350 -4.88 -12.49 1.53
CA GLU A 350 -5.70 -13.71 1.60
C GLU A 350 -7.14 -13.37 2.06
N ASP A 351 -8.11 -13.60 1.16
CA ASP A 351 -9.48 -13.12 1.32
C ASP A 351 -10.38 -14.16 1.99
N THR A 352 -10.16 -14.35 3.30
CA THR A 352 -10.93 -15.29 4.14
C THR A 352 -12.12 -14.65 4.84
N SER A 353 -12.41 -13.38 4.53
CA SER A 353 -13.44 -12.62 5.24
C SER A 353 -14.83 -12.85 4.65
N ILE A 354 -15.89 -12.56 5.43
CA ILE A 354 -17.26 -12.59 4.90
C ILE A 354 -17.45 -11.64 3.69
N LEU A 355 -16.63 -10.59 3.58
CA LEU A 355 -16.67 -9.61 2.48
C LEU A 355 -16.29 -10.24 1.14
N SER A 356 -15.45 -11.28 1.12
CA SER A 356 -15.05 -11.99 -0.09
C SER A 356 -16.23 -12.60 -0.83
N HIS A 357 -17.22 -13.07 -0.06
CA HIS A 357 -18.40 -13.72 -0.58
C HIS A 357 -19.35 -12.74 -1.27
N PHE A 358 -19.25 -11.43 -0.99
CA PHE A 358 -20.03 -10.41 -1.68
C PHE A 358 -19.59 -10.15 -3.14
N LYS A 359 -18.52 -10.81 -3.63
CA LYS A 359 -18.14 -10.81 -5.06
C LYS A 359 -19.29 -11.18 -5.98
N LEU A 360 -20.25 -11.99 -5.51
CA LEU A 360 -21.46 -12.35 -6.27
C LEU A 360 -22.36 -11.15 -6.61
N LEU A 361 -22.25 -10.05 -5.85
CA LEU A 361 -23.00 -8.81 -6.10
C LEU A 361 -22.23 -7.83 -6.99
N SER A 362 -20.97 -8.12 -7.35
CA SER A 362 -20.13 -7.24 -8.15
C SER A 362 -20.10 -7.74 -9.60
N PRO A 363 -20.69 -7.02 -10.57
CA PRO A 363 -20.70 -7.43 -11.98
C PRO A 363 -19.31 -7.63 -12.58
N SER A 364 -18.29 -6.93 -12.07
CA SER A 364 -16.89 -7.11 -12.47
C SER A 364 -16.31 -8.48 -12.10
N CYS A 365 -16.93 -9.19 -11.16
CA CYS A 365 -16.52 -10.54 -10.77
C CYS A 365 -17.26 -11.63 -11.55
N TYR A 366 -18.20 -11.28 -12.43
CA TYR A 366 -19.01 -12.27 -13.14
C TYR A 366 -18.16 -13.06 -14.16
N PRO A 367 -18.49 -14.35 -14.39
CA PRO A 367 -17.72 -15.20 -15.29
C PRO A 367 -17.62 -14.59 -16.71
N PRO A 368 -16.41 -14.41 -17.27
CA PRO A 368 -16.23 -13.89 -18.62
C PRO A 368 -16.37 -15.02 -19.65
N THR A 369 -17.57 -15.56 -19.85
CA THR A 369 -17.77 -16.78 -20.65
C THR A 369 -18.73 -16.63 -21.82
N LYS A 370 -18.57 -17.50 -22.84
CA LYS A 370 -19.43 -17.56 -24.03
C LYS A 370 -20.87 -18.01 -23.72
N ASP A 371 -21.06 -18.80 -22.66
CA ASP A 371 -22.38 -19.24 -22.16
C ASP A 371 -22.70 -18.55 -20.83
N PHE A 372 -22.63 -17.22 -20.85
CA PHE A 372 -22.80 -16.36 -19.68
C PHE A 372 -24.02 -16.70 -18.83
N ARG A 373 -25.17 -17.04 -19.44
CA ARG A 373 -26.40 -17.39 -18.71
C ARG A 373 -26.27 -18.68 -17.91
N LYS A 374 -25.59 -19.69 -18.45
CA LYS A 374 -25.40 -20.97 -17.77
C LYS A 374 -24.43 -20.83 -16.61
N ASP A 375 -23.33 -20.09 -16.83
CA ASP A 375 -22.29 -19.94 -15.82
C ASP A 375 -22.70 -18.98 -14.71
N LEU A 376 -23.47 -17.93 -15.02
CA LEU A 376 -24.04 -17.02 -14.02
C LEU A 376 -24.99 -17.75 -13.06
N LYS A 377 -25.76 -18.74 -13.52
CA LYS A 377 -26.66 -19.52 -12.66
C LYS A 377 -25.94 -20.28 -11.54
N ASN A 378 -24.69 -20.66 -11.77
CA ASN A 378 -23.89 -21.39 -10.79
C ASN A 378 -22.87 -20.47 -10.09
N PHE A 379 -22.84 -19.18 -10.45
CA PHE A 379 -21.86 -18.24 -9.90
C PHE A 379 -22.25 -17.79 -8.50
N GLY A 380 -21.30 -17.85 -7.57
CA GLY A 380 -21.48 -17.33 -6.22
C GLY A 380 -22.31 -18.22 -5.29
N GLY A 381 -22.61 -19.47 -5.64
CA GLY A 381 -23.33 -20.42 -4.78
C GLY A 381 -22.70 -20.56 -3.39
N ASP A 382 -21.40 -20.87 -3.34
CA ASP A 382 -20.64 -20.94 -2.07
C ASP A 382 -20.68 -19.61 -1.30
N GLY A 383 -20.67 -18.48 -2.03
CA GLY A 383 -20.77 -17.14 -1.45
C GLY A 383 -22.13 -16.87 -0.81
N ILE A 384 -23.21 -17.28 -1.47
CA ILE A 384 -24.57 -17.24 -0.94
C ILE A 384 -24.66 -18.06 0.35
N GLU A 385 -24.14 -19.29 0.34
CA GLU A 385 -24.19 -20.18 1.49
C GLU A 385 -23.48 -19.59 2.70
N GLU A 386 -22.28 -19.04 2.54
CA GLU A 386 -21.53 -18.40 3.63
C GLU A 386 -22.21 -17.09 4.11
N ILE A 387 -22.79 -16.30 3.20
CA ILE A 387 -23.60 -15.11 3.55
C ILE A 387 -24.83 -15.53 4.36
N ILE A 388 -25.57 -16.55 3.95
CA ILE A 388 -26.75 -17.06 4.67
C ILE A 388 -26.35 -17.64 6.02
N LYS A 389 -25.25 -18.38 6.09
CA LYS A 389 -24.72 -18.93 7.34
C LYS A 389 -24.34 -17.83 8.34
N PHE A 390 -23.81 -16.71 7.86
CA PHE A 390 -23.41 -15.59 8.72
C PHE A 390 -24.57 -14.65 9.08
N TYR A 391 -25.41 -14.27 8.12
CA TYR A 391 -26.46 -13.25 8.26
C TYR A 391 -27.88 -13.81 8.40
N GLY A 392 -28.11 -15.07 8.02
CA GLY A 392 -29.39 -15.76 8.11
C GLY A 392 -29.68 -16.42 9.47
N GLN A 393 -28.73 -16.32 10.41
CA GLN A 393 -28.87 -16.84 11.77
C GLN A 393 -29.01 -15.70 12.78
N SER A 394 -29.94 -15.84 13.72
CA SER A 394 -30.03 -14.96 14.88
C SER A 394 -28.81 -15.19 15.79
N LYS A 395 -28.25 -14.12 16.36
CA LYS A 395 -27.02 -14.17 17.16
C LYS A 395 -27.31 -13.80 18.61
N LYS A 396 -26.82 -14.60 19.55
CA LYS A 396 -26.99 -14.38 20.99
C LYS A 396 -25.79 -13.65 21.58
N LEU A 397 -26.03 -12.53 22.25
CA LEU A 397 -25.01 -11.76 22.96
C LEU A 397 -24.62 -12.44 24.29
N LYS A 398 -23.44 -12.09 24.81
CA LYS A 398 -22.97 -12.55 26.14
C LYS A 398 -23.95 -12.19 27.27
N GLY A 399 -24.73 -11.12 27.12
CA GLY A 399 -25.79 -10.71 28.06
C GLY A 399 -27.14 -11.42 27.88
N GLY A 400 -27.26 -12.37 26.95
CA GLY A 400 -28.48 -13.14 26.72
C GLY A 400 -29.47 -12.55 25.71
N GLU A 401 -29.31 -11.27 25.33
CA GLU A 401 -30.07 -10.64 24.25
C GLU A 401 -29.85 -11.39 22.92
N VAL A 402 -30.92 -11.56 22.15
CA VAL A 402 -30.90 -12.18 20.83
C VAL A 402 -31.10 -11.09 19.79
N ILE A 403 -30.15 -10.99 18.87
CA ILE A 403 -30.26 -10.13 17.69
C ILE A 403 -30.78 -10.99 16.55
N GLU A 404 -31.88 -10.56 15.95
CA GLU A 404 -32.50 -11.25 14.83
C GLU A 404 -31.60 -11.29 13.60
N ARG A 405 -31.74 -12.35 12.81
CA ARG A 405 -31.10 -12.50 11.50
C ARG A 405 -31.40 -11.30 10.58
N LEU A 406 -30.44 -10.94 9.74
CA LEU A 406 -30.57 -9.86 8.76
C LEU A 406 -31.12 -10.33 7.42
N ILE A 407 -30.91 -11.60 7.09
CA ILE A 407 -31.36 -12.21 5.83
C ILE A 407 -32.33 -13.34 6.15
N ASP A 408 -33.37 -13.51 5.34
CA ASP A 408 -34.20 -14.69 5.41
C ASP A 408 -33.53 -15.85 4.64
N PRO A 409 -33.13 -16.94 5.31
CA PRO A 409 -32.41 -18.06 4.70
C PRO A 409 -33.26 -18.86 3.69
N PHE A 410 -34.57 -18.59 3.60
CA PHE A 410 -35.49 -19.31 2.73
C PHE A 410 -35.96 -18.51 1.50
N VAL A 411 -35.43 -17.30 1.29
CA VAL A 411 -35.73 -16.53 0.07
C VAL A 411 -35.08 -17.23 -1.12
N PRO A 412 -35.84 -17.60 -2.16
CA PRO A 412 -35.25 -18.17 -3.37
C PRO A 412 -34.42 -17.11 -4.07
N LEU A 413 -33.10 -17.32 -4.14
CA LEU A 413 -32.22 -16.55 -5.00
C LEU A 413 -32.47 -17.07 -6.42
N CYS A 414 -33.12 -16.23 -7.22
CA CYS A 414 -33.68 -16.55 -8.54
C CYS A 414 -32.63 -16.91 -9.58
#